data_AF-A0A354GIY2-F1
#
_entry.id   AF-A0A354GIY2-F1
#
_cell.length_a   1.000
_cell.length_b   1.000
_cell.length_c   1.000
_cell.angle_alpha   90.00
_cell.angle_beta   90.00
_cell.angle_gamma   90.00
#
_symmetry.space_group_name_H-M   'P 1'
#
loop_
_entity.id
_entity.type
_entity.pdbx_description
1 polymer ?
#
loop_
_entity_poly.entity_id
_entity_poly.type
_entity_poly.pdbx_seq_one_letter_code
_entity_poly.pdbx_strand_id
1 'polypeptide(L)' 'LICREMDGLGILLDEKINAQRFKKLTEINTEESPVKILVIPTNEELEIAKQAFELLK' A
#
# COMPACT_ATOMS: atom_id res chain seq x y z
N LEU A 1 11.29 8.04 2.24
CA LEU A 1 11.01 9.46 2.47
C LEU A 1 10.09 10.01 1.37
N ILE A 2 8.94 9.37 1.12
CA ILE A 2 8.04 9.76 0.01
C ILE A 2 6.88 10.61 0.54
N CYS A 3 6.18 10.13 1.57
CA CYS A 3 5.07 10.85 2.17
C CYS A 3 5.47 12.03 3.08
N ARG A 4 6.76 12.39 3.13
CA ARG A 4 7.22 13.53 3.94
C ARG A 4 6.74 14.83 3.30
N GLU A 5 6.28 15.78 4.12
CA GLU A 5 5.82 17.10 3.68
C GLU A 5 4.60 17.06 2.74
N MET A 6 3.86 15.95 2.72
CA MET A 6 2.61 15.82 1.96
C MET A 6 1.36 16.18 2.79
N ASP A 7 1.52 16.72 4.00
CA ASP A 7 0.42 17.12 4.88
C ASP A 7 -0.50 18.17 4.24
N GLY A 8 0.06 19.06 3.40
CA GLY A 8 -0.70 20.05 2.62
C GLY A 8 -1.64 19.44 1.57
N LEU A 9 -1.46 18.17 1.23
CA LEU A 9 -2.36 17.38 0.38
C LEU A 9 -3.27 16.46 1.19
N GLY A 10 -3.21 16.52 2.53
CA GLY A 10 -3.98 15.65 3.42
C GLY A 10 -3.42 14.23 3.55
N ILE A 11 -2.14 14.01 3.24
CA ILE A 11 -1.50 12.71 3.42
C ILE A 11 -0.77 12.72 4.75
N LEU A 12 -1.40 12.16 5.79
CA LEU A 12 -0.83 12.10 7.15
C LEU A 12 -0.34 10.69 7.44
N LEU A 13 0.98 10.51 7.48
CA LEU A 13 1.63 9.20 7.69
C LEU A 13 1.76 8.85 9.18
N ASP A 14 1.41 7.63 9.56
CA ASP A 14 1.77 7.07 10.86
C ASP A 14 3.19 6.48 10.81
N GLU A 15 4.16 7.24 11.32
CA GLU A 15 5.57 6.86 11.33
C GLU A 15 5.85 5.59 12.16
N LYS A 16 5.05 5.30 13.19
CA LYS A 16 5.25 4.10 14.04
C LYS A 16 4.80 2.85 13.32
N ILE A 17 3.66 2.91 12.62
CA ILE A 17 3.19 1.81 11.81
C ILE A 17 4.15 1.62 10.64
N ASN A 18 4.46 2.69 9.89
CA ASN A 18 5.33 2.68 8.71
C ASN A 18 6.73 2.07 8.97
N ALA A 19 7.27 2.19 10.19
CA ALA A 19 8.56 1.60 10.56
C ALA A 19 8.56 0.06 10.67
N GLN A 20 7.41 -0.60 10.51
CA GLN A 20 7.26 -2.05 10.64
C GLN A 20 7.47 -2.76 9.29
N ARG A 21 7.72 -4.09 9.34
CA ARG A 21 7.69 -4.93 8.15
C ARG A 21 6.29 -5.50 7.93
N PHE A 22 5.76 -5.30 6.73
CA PHE A 22 4.42 -5.76 6.36
C PHE A 22 4.49 -7.00 5.47
N LYS A 23 3.70 -8.01 5.81
CA LYS A 23 3.48 -9.22 4.98
C LYS A 23 2.03 -9.37 4.52
N LYS A 24 1.18 -8.42 4.89
CA LYS A 24 -0.25 -8.37 4.58
C LYS A 24 -0.64 -6.94 4.26
N LEU A 25 -1.80 -6.78 3.64
CA LEU A 25 -2.41 -5.47 3.45
C LEU A 25 -2.46 -4.73 4.79
N THR A 26 -1.86 -3.54 4.82
CA THR A 26 -1.76 -2.73 6.05
C THR A 26 -1.99 -1.27 5.72
N GLU A 27 -2.78 -0.60 6.54
CA GLU A 27 -2.98 0.84 6.50
C GLU A 27 -1.92 1.53 7.36
N ILE A 28 -1.27 2.56 6.84
CA ILE A 28 -0.14 3.24 7.49
C ILE A 28 -0.34 4.77 7.62
N ASN A 29 -1.55 5.27 7.37
CA ASN A 29 -1.91 6.65 7.66
C ASN A 29 -2.42 6.81 9.10
N THR A 30 -2.44 8.05 9.62
CA THR A 30 -3.10 8.35 10.90
C THR A 30 -4.62 8.24 10.79
N GLU A 31 -5.33 8.13 11.92
CA GLU A 31 -6.79 8.04 11.94
C GLU A 31 -7.48 9.29 11.36
N GLU A 32 -6.85 10.44 11.48
CA GLU A 32 -7.31 11.74 11.00
C GLU A 32 -6.96 12.02 9.55
N SER A 33 -6.15 11.15 8.92
CA SER A 33 -5.72 11.35 7.53
C SER A 33 -6.91 11.29 6.57
N PRO A 34 -7.21 12.35 5.80
CA PRO A 34 -8.24 12.29 4.77
C PRO A 34 -7.84 11.40 3.58
N VAL A 35 -6.55 11.13 3.41
CA VAL A 35 -6.02 10.21 2.38
C VAL A 35 -5.55 8.91 3.03
N LYS A 36 -5.98 7.77 2.47
CA LYS A 36 -5.52 6.44 2.89
C LYS A 36 -4.17 6.10 2.28
N ILE A 37 -3.27 5.54 3.09
CA ILE A 37 -1.96 5.05 2.67
C ILE A 37 -1.91 3.55 2.95
N LEU A 38 -1.79 2.74 1.90
CA LEU A 38 -1.85 1.28 1.99
C LEU A 38 -0.54 0.64 1.53
N VAL A 39 -0.04 -0.30 2.32
CA VAL A 39 1.00 -1.25 1.91
C VAL A 39 0.33 -2.53 1.47
N ILE A 40 0.46 -2.86 0.19
CA ILE A 40 -0.12 -4.07 -0.41
C ILE A 40 1.03 -4.97 -0.89
N PRO A 41 1.24 -6.15 -0.27
CA PRO A 41 2.20 -7.11 -0.78
C PRO A 41 1.81 -7.54 -2.19
N THR A 42 2.76 -7.47 -3.12
CA THR A 42 2.57 -7.99 -4.48
C THR A 42 2.71 -9.51 -4.49
N ASN A 43 2.07 -10.15 -5.47
CA ASN A 43 2.29 -11.55 -5.82
C ASN A 43 2.29 -11.64 -7.34
N GLU A 44 3.48 -11.40 -7.91
CA GLU A 44 3.68 -11.31 -9.36
C GLU A 44 3.37 -12.65 -10.03
N GLU A 45 3.72 -13.77 -9.39
CA GLU A 45 3.46 -15.12 -9.91
C GLU A 45 1.97 -15.42 -10.06
N LEU A 46 1.15 -14.99 -9.09
CA LEU A 46 -0.30 -15.12 -9.19
C LEU A 46 -0.86 -14.28 -10.34
N GLU A 47 -0.36 -13.07 -10.51
CA GLU A 47 -0.82 -12.17 -11.58
C GLU A 47 -0.44 -12.71 -12.97
N ILE A 48 0.80 -13.20 -13.13
CA ILE A 48 1.24 -13.90 -14.34
C ILE A 48 0.36 -15.11 -14.62
N ALA A 49 0.07 -15.94 -13.61
CA ALA A 49 -0.76 -17.13 -13.77
C ALA A 49 -2.19 -16.79 -14.21
N LYS A 50 -2.79 -15.73 -13.65
CA LYS A 50 -4.12 -15.23 -14.06
C LYS A 50 -4.11 -14.80 -15.51
N GLN A 51 -3.15 -13.96 -15.91
CA GLN A 51 -3.04 -13.46 -17.28
C GLN A 51 -2.81 -14.61 -18.28
N ALA A 52 -1.94 -15.56 -17.95
CA ALA A 52 -1.71 -16.75 -18.78
C ALA A 52 -2.97 -17.61 -18.92
N PHE A 53 -3.74 -17.79 -17.84
CA PHE A 53 -5.00 -18.54 -17.88
C PHE A 53 -6.09 -17.84 -18.69
N GLU A 54 -6.19 -16.51 -18.63
CA GLU A 54 -7.15 -15.74 -19.42
C GLU A 54 -6.93 -15.89 -20.93
N LEU A 55 -5.69 -16.10 -21.38
CA LEU A 55 -5.38 -16.36 -22.80
C LEU A 55 -5.84 -17.74 -23.29
N LEU A 56 -6.19 -18.66 -22.38
CA LEU A 56 -6.67 -20.01 -22.71
C LEU A 56 -8.20 -20.12 -22.70
N LYS A 57 -8.94 -19.05 -22.37
CA LYS A 57 -10.40 -19.01 -22.39
C LYS A 57 -10.98 -18.85 -23.80
#